data_AF-A0A915EFG8-F1
#
_entry.id   AF-A0A915EFG8-F1
#
_cell.length_a   1.000
_cell.length_b   1.000
_cell.length_c   1.000
_cell.angle_alpha   90.00
_cell.angle_beta   90.00
_cell.angle_gamma   90.00
#
_symmetry.space_group_name_H-M   'P 1'
#
loop_
_entity.id
_entity.type
_entity.pdbx_description
1 polymer ?
#
loop_
_entity_poly.entity_id
_entity_poly.type
_entity_poly.pdbx_seq_one_letter_code
_entity_poly.pdbx_strand_id
1 'polypeptide(L)'
;MNVFKNTVSTNTELYKVKHLIEVKPITFPYGEPTLDKIKNLEIMVDGKCIIDEKVAPDPEGIQVFDPLKQFSANYLGSKLKSRDVRYKDVYEDTVYNPANVSIID
;
A
#
# COMPACT_ATOMS: atom_id res chain seq x y z
N MET A 1 -12.11 -1.66 -3.88
CA MET A 1 -13.27 -1.38 -3.02
C MET A 1 -13.64 0.07 -3.21
N ASN A 2 -14.90 0.40 -3.55
CA ASN A 2 -15.33 1.78 -3.79
C ASN A 2 -16.37 2.17 -2.74
N VAL A 3 -16.32 3.42 -2.29
CA VAL A 3 -17.25 3.97 -1.28
C VAL A 3 -18.20 4.93 -1.97
N PHE A 4 -19.49 4.72 -1.77
CA PHE A 4 -20.55 5.59 -2.28
C PHE A 4 -21.34 6.22 -1.13
N LYS A 5 -21.78 7.46 -1.33
CA LYS A 5 -22.74 8.09 -0.43
C LYS A 5 -24.09 7.43 -0.62
N ASN A 6 -24.82 7.17 0.46
CA ASN A 6 -26.18 6.64 0.40
C ASN A 6 -27.15 7.75 -0.04
N THR A 7 -27.24 7.99 -1.35
CA THR A 7 -28.19 8.92 -1.96
C THR A 7 -29.14 8.17 -2.90
N VAL A 8 -30.34 8.71 -3.13
CA VAL A 8 -31.33 8.05 -4.00
C VAL A 8 -30.78 7.86 -5.42
N SER A 9 -30.04 8.83 -5.94
CA SER A 9 -29.42 8.76 -7.27
C SER A 9 -28.45 7.59 -7.40
N THR A 10 -27.49 7.48 -6.48
CA THR A 10 -26.48 6.41 -6.48
C THR A 10 -27.11 5.04 -6.24
N ASN A 11 -28.09 4.94 -5.33
CA ASN A 11 -28.81 3.70 -5.07
C ASN A 11 -29.54 3.19 -6.32
N THR A 12 -30.11 4.08 -7.12
CA THR A 12 -30.82 3.71 -8.36
C THR A 12 -29.86 3.11 -9.39
N GLU A 13 -28.63 3.63 -9.48
CA GLU A 13 -27.58 3.09 -10.36
C GLU A 13 -27.05 1.75 -9.85
N LEU A 14 -26.73 1.66 -8.56
CA LEU A 14 -26.25 0.43 -7.92
C LEU A 14 -27.30 -0.70 -8.01
N TYR A 15 -28.59 -0.36 -7.95
CA TYR A 15 -29.66 -1.34 -8.08
C TYR A 15 -29.68 -2.06 -9.43
N LYS A 16 -29.30 -1.38 -10.52
CA LYS A 16 -29.23 -1.98 -11.87
C LYS A 16 -28.20 -3.11 -11.93
N VAL A 17 -27.09 -2.94 -11.22
CA VAL A 17 -25.97 -3.90 -11.16
C VAL A 17 -25.95 -4.74 -9.89
N LYS A 18 -27.05 -4.79 -9.12
CA LYS A 18 -27.15 -5.47 -7.80
C LYS A 18 -26.76 -6.94 -7.79
N HIS A 19 -26.73 -7.59 -8.95
CA HIS A 19 -26.39 -9.00 -9.13
C HIS A 19 -24.88 -9.24 -9.35
N LEU A 20 -24.10 -8.18 -9.60
CA LEU A 20 -22.65 -8.23 -9.84
C LEU A 20 -21.84 -7.65 -8.66
N ILE A 21 -22.52 -7.00 -7.71
CA ILE A 21 -21.87 -6.28 -6.61
C ILE A 21 -22.40 -6.75 -5.26
N GLU A 22 -21.53 -6.68 -4.25
CA GLU A 22 -21.89 -6.82 -2.85
C GLU A 22 -21.88 -5.44 -2.19
N VAL A 23 -23.01 -5.04 -1.60
CA VAL A 23 -23.14 -3.74 -0.92
C VAL A 23 -23.14 -3.99 0.58
N LYS A 24 -22.14 -3.45 1.28
CA LYS A 24 -22.04 -3.48 2.75
C LYS A 24 -22.06 -2.07 3.33
N PRO A 25 -22.76 -1.84 4.45
CA PRO A 25 -22.72 -0.55 5.14
C PRO A 25 -21.35 -0.34 5.78
N ILE A 26 -20.87 0.89 5.79
CA ILE A 26 -19.67 1.26 6.54
C ILE A 26 -20.07 1.45 8.00
N THR A 27 -19.37 0.77 8.90
CA THR A 27 -19.56 0.86 10.35
C THR A 27 -18.30 1.40 11.01
N PHE A 28 -18.48 2.24 12.02
CA PHE A 28 -17.41 2.87 12.78
C PHE A 28 -17.40 2.34 14.22
N PRO A 29 -16.75 1.19 14.49
CA PRO A 29 -16.73 0.59 15.82
C PRO A 29 -16.09 1.50 16.89
N TYR A 30 -15.14 2.35 16.51
CA TYR A 30 -14.37 3.22 17.41
C TYR A 30 -14.76 4.71 17.30
N GLY A 31 -15.87 5.02 16.62
CA GLY A 31 -16.30 6.38 16.34
C GLY A 31 -15.77 6.94 15.01
N GLU A 32 -16.19 8.16 14.68
CA GLU A 32 -15.80 8.82 13.44
C GLU A 32 -14.30 9.21 13.46
N PRO A 33 -13.58 8.99 12.35
CA PRO A 33 -12.17 9.33 12.26
C PRO A 33 -11.97 10.86 12.27
N THR A 34 -11.16 11.34 13.21
CA THR A 34 -10.71 12.74 13.25
C THR A 34 -9.74 13.03 12.10
N LEU A 35 -9.64 14.29 11.67
CA LEU A 35 -8.78 14.72 10.55
C LEU A 35 -7.33 14.23 10.64
N ASP A 36 -6.80 14.13 11.85
CA ASP A 36 -5.42 13.69 12.10
C ASP A 36 -5.20 12.19 11.84
N LYS A 37 -6.27 11.39 11.87
CA LYS A 37 -6.23 9.92 11.78
C LYS A 37 -6.57 9.39 10.39
N ILE A 38 -6.78 10.27 9.40
CA ILE A 38 -7.14 9.88 8.03
C ILE A 38 -6.08 8.97 7.40
N LYS A 39 -4.79 9.19 7.72
CA LYS A 39 -3.68 8.41 7.14
C LYS A 39 -3.65 6.96 7.60
N ASN A 40 -4.24 6.65 8.75
CA ASN A 40 -4.19 5.33 9.39
C ASN A 40 -5.53 4.59 9.25
N LEU A 41 -6.39 5.05 8.34
CA LEU A 41 -7.72 4.51 8.15
C LEU A 41 -7.69 3.37 7.15
N GLU A 42 -8.09 2.19 7.60
CA GLU A 42 -8.28 1.04 6.74
C GLU A 42 -9.75 0.59 6.75
N ILE A 43 -10.28 0.34 5.56
CA ILE A 43 -11.63 -0.19 5.41
C ILE A 43 -11.53 -1.68 5.12
N MET A 44 -12.02 -2.48 6.05
CA MET A 44 -12.04 -3.93 5.93
C MET A 44 -13.14 -4.39 4.97
N VAL A 45 -12.99 -5.60 4.44
CA VAL A 45 -13.97 -6.24 3.53
C VAL A 45 -15.35 -6.40 4.17
N ASP A 46 -15.42 -6.39 5.51
CA ASP A 46 -16.66 -6.43 6.28
C ASP A 46 -17.38 -5.08 6.36
N GLY A 47 -16.81 -4.02 5.79
CA GLY A 47 -17.34 -2.65 5.91
C GLY A 47 -16.99 -1.99 7.25
N LYS A 48 -16.14 -2.60 8.08
CA LYS A 48 -15.62 -1.98 9.30
C LYS A 48 -14.51 -1.01 8.95
N CYS A 49 -14.67 0.23 9.37
CA CYS A 49 -13.63 1.24 9.31
C CYS A 49 -12.78 1.15 10.58
N ILE A 50 -11.55 0.69 10.45
CA ILE A 50 -10.62 0.53 11.57
C ILE A 50 -9.54 1.60 11.43
N ILE A 51 -9.26 2.29 12.53
CA ILE A 51 -8.10 3.17 12.62
C ILE A 51 -6.98 2.30 13.17
N ASP A 52 -6.02 1.95 12.33
CA ASP A 52 -4.89 1.14 12.76
C ASP A 52 -3.78 2.07 13.27
N GLU A 53 -3.89 2.46 14.54
CA GLU A 53 -2.87 3.28 15.22
C GLU A 53 -1.54 2.53 15.40
N LYS A 54 -1.52 1.22 15.15
CA LYS A 54 -0.37 0.33 15.38
C LYS A 54 0.52 0.10 14.16
N VAL A 55 0.25 0.73 13.01
CA VAL A 55 1.10 0.58 11.82
C VAL A 55 2.43 1.34 11.95
N ALA A 56 2.61 2.16 12.99
CA ALA A 56 3.95 2.58 13.36
C ALA A 56 4.69 1.36 13.95
N PRO A 57 5.70 0.80 13.26
CA PRO A 57 6.47 -0.28 13.85
C PRO A 57 7.11 0.26 15.13
N ASP A 58 6.94 -0.48 16.23
CA ASP A 58 7.54 -0.12 17.51
C ASP A 58 9.05 0.05 17.30
N PRO A 59 9.62 1.26 17.51
CA PRO A 59 11.04 1.50 17.29
C PRO A 59 11.92 0.60 18.16
N GLU A 60 11.41 0.11 19.29
CA GLU A 60 12.12 -0.85 20.14
C GLU A 60 12.15 -2.26 19.52
N GLY A 61 11.14 -2.63 18.74
CA GLY A 61 11.04 -3.92 18.06
C GLY A 61 11.88 -4.05 16.77
N ILE A 62 12.36 -2.94 16.21
CA ILE A 62 13.26 -2.90 15.04
C ILE A 62 14.72 -2.80 15.46
N GLN A 63 15.09 -3.33 16.62
CA GLN A 63 16.49 -3.45 17.00
C GLN A 63 17.06 -4.73 16.39
N VAL A 64 18.13 -4.58 15.59
CA VAL A 64 18.91 -5.71 15.12
C VAL A 64 19.50 -6.40 16.35
N PHE A 65 19.22 -7.70 16.53
CA PHE A 65 19.68 -8.50 17.69
C PHE A 65 21.21 -8.40 17.94
N ASP A 66 21.98 -8.08 16.91
CA ASP A 66 23.43 -7.89 16.97
C ASP A 66 23.85 -6.60 16.23
N PRO A 67 24.31 -5.56 16.95
CA PRO A 67 24.80 -4.32 16.34
C PRO A 67 25.97 -4.52 15.37
N LEU A 68 26.76 -5.57 15.55
CA LEU A 68 27.92 -5.88 14.70
C LEU A 68 27.53 -6.58 13.39
N LYS A 69 26.31 -7.12 13.32
CA LYS A 69 25.77 -7.78 12.13
C LYS A 69 25.06 -6.81 11.19
N GLN A 70 24.97 -5.53 11.56
CA GLN A 70 24.39 -4.52 10.70
C GLN A 70 25.34 -4.18 9.56
N PHE A 71 24.93 -4.46 8.32
CA PHE A 71 25.65 -3.98 7.16
C PHE A 71 25.60 -2.45 7.12
N SER A 72 26.73 -1.80 6.88
CA SER A 72 26.75 -0.35 6.69
C SER A 72 25.91 0.04 5.46
N ALA A 73 25.29 1.21 5.51
CA ALA A 73 24.51 1.73 4.39
C ALA A 73 25.34 1.78 3.09
N ASN A 74 26.63 2.11 3.20
CA ASN A 74 27.58 2.12 2.08
C ASN A 74 27.80 0.72 1.49
N TYR A 75 27.95 -0.30 2.34
CA TYR A 75 28.10 -1.69 1.88
C TYR A 75 26.84 -2.17 1.16
N LEU A 76 25.66 -1.91 1.74
CA LEU A 76 24.38 -2.28 1.12
C LEU A 76 24.20 -1.55 -0.21
N GLY A 77 24.45 -0.24 -0.26
CA GLY A 77 24.36 0.55 -1.48
C GLY A 77 25.30 0.03 -2.57
N SER A 78 26.55 -0.25 -2.23
CA SER A 78 27.53 -0.83 -3.17
C SER A 78 27.08 -2.22 -3.69
N LYS A 79 26.60 -3.08 -2.82
CA LYS A 79 26.17 -4.43 -3.19
C LYS A 79 24.89 -4.43 -4.01
N LEU A 80 23.92 -3.57 -3.68
CA LEU A 80 22.70 -3.39 -4.47
C LEU A 80 23.02 -2.79 -5.84
N LYS A 81 23.87 -1.77 -5.92
CA LYS A 81 24.31 -1.15 -7.18
C LYS A 81 25.05 -2.14 -8.07
N SER A 82 25.97 -2.93 -7.52
CA SER A 82 26.67 -3.96 -8.30
C SER A 82 25.75 -5.07 -8.81
N ARG A 83 24.72 -5.43 -8.04
CA ARG A 83 23.69 -6.38 -8.48
C ARG A 83 22.82 -5.77 -9.59
N ASP A 84 22.44 -4.51 -9.43
CA ASP A 84 21.64 -3.77 -10.40
C ASP A 84 22.36 -3.66 -11.75
N VAL A 85 23.62 -3.21 -11.74
CA VAL A 85 24.48 -3.16 -12.92
C VAL A 85 24.64 -4.53 -13.58
N ARG A 86 24.77 -5.61 -12.79
CA ARG A 86 24.91 -6.98 -13.32
C ARG A 86 23.68 -7.45 -14.08
N TYR A 87 22.49 -7.06 -13.64
CA TYR A 87 21.22 -7.50 -14.23
C TYR A 87 20.58 -6.43 -15.12
N LYS A 88 21.25 -5.31 -15.36
CA LYS A 88 20.75 -4.21 -16.20
C LYS A 88 20.26 -4.71 -17.56
N ASP A 89 21.06 -5.56 -18.20
CA ASP A 89 20.73 -6.16 -19.51
C ASP A 89 19.44 -7.00 -19.46
N VAL A 90 19.20 -7.74 -18.36
CA VAL A 90 17.98 -8.56 -18.20
C VAL A 90 16.73 -7.68 -18.08
N TYR A 91 16.85 -6.49 -17.47
CA TYR A 91 15.74 -5.55 -17.33
C TYR A 91 15.46 -4.74 -18.59
N GLU A 92 16.50 -4.43 -19.36
CA GLU A 92 16.38 -3.71 -20.64
C GLU A 92 15.85 -4.61 -21.77
N ASP A 93 16.13 -5.92 -21.74
CA ASP A 93 15.72 -6.87 -22.79
C ASP A 93 14.38 -7.60 -22.55
N THR A 94 13.58 -7.21 -21.55
CA THR A 94 12.25 -7.85 -21.37
C THR A 94 11.23 -7.37 -22.41
N VAL A 95 10.45 -8.31 -22.95
CA VAL A 95 9.36 -8.06 -23.93
C VAL A 95 8.33 -7.03 -23.45
N TYR A 96 8.24 -6.80 -22.14
CA TYR A 96 7.28 -5.92 -21.50
C TYR A 96 7.79 -4.50 -21.22
N ASN A 97 9.07 -4.20 -21.47
CA ASN A 97 9.62 -2.87 -21.29
C ASN A 97 9.55 -2.08 -22.61
N PRO A 98 8.94 -0.87 -22.65
CA PRO A 98 8.91 -0.07 -23.85
C PRO A 98 10.34 0.38 -24.21
N ALA A 99 10.72 0.30 -25.49
CA ALA A 99 12.08 0.52 -26.01
C ALA A 99 12.71 1.91 -25.69
N ASN A 100 11.97 2.82 -25.05
CA ASN A 100 12.35 4.22 -24.82
C ASN A 100 12.51 4.55 -23.31
N VAL A 101 12.74 3.58 -22.44
CA VAL A 101 13.06 3.88 -21.03
C VAL A 101 14.57 4.07 -20.88
N SER A 102 15.05 5.28 -21.15
CA SER A 102 16.37 5.69 -20.70
C SER A 102 16.30 6.05 -19.22
N ILE A 103 16.89 5.24 -18.34
CA ILE A 103 17.14 5.64 -16.95
C ILE A 103 18.23 6.71 -17.01
N ILE A 104 17.87 7.96 -16.73
CA ILE A 104 18.81 9.08 -16.66
C ILE A 104 19.53 8.98 -15.31
N ASP A 105 20.87 8.90 -15.35
CA ASP A 105 21.77 8.87 -14.18
C ASP A 105 21.73 10.18 -13.36
#